data_AF-A0A965KUI8-F1
#
_entry.id   AF-A0A965KUI8-F1
#
_cell.length_a   1.000
_cell.length_b   1.000
_cell.length_c   1.000
_cell.angle_alpha   90.00
_cell.angle_beta   90.00
_cell.angle_gamma   90.00
#
_symmetry.space_group_name_H-M   'P 1'
#
loop_
_entity.id
_entity.type
_entity.pdbx_description
1 polymer ?
#
loop_
_entity_poly.entity_id
_entity_poly.type
_entity_poly.pdbx_seq_one_letter_code
_entity_poly.pdbx_strand_id
1 'polypeptide(L)'
;MTKTGAGTLTLTGTHLYTGTTTISAGTLVLDGTGVLGNASYAGNISNSGTLTYSSTTNQTFSGTISGTGAINKEETSTLTISGANTSFDGAVNISAGTLAISSASALGTNTGTTTVSDGASLSISGGISVAETIAINGTGYSSAGAIAFTSGNNTYSGAITLNANSAIKNGSGTLTLSGTVNGAKDLTITSTGNLTLSGVIGGTTRPTSIDVDNGAGALTISANHSSSGAMTYRATGMTISAAFNSNGVGSAIKFLSKTNINNLSATSITTSGGDVLIASNVDDATDNDTTVNG
;
A
#
# COMPACT_ATOMS: atom_id res chain seq x y z
N MET A 1 32.03 1.69 6.61
CA MET A 1 31.85 2.75 7.63
C MET A 1 31.20 2.14 8.86
N THR A 2 31.63 2.51 10.07
CA THR A 2 31.05 1.97 11.32
C THR A 2 30.63 3.12 12.23
N LYS A 3 29.34 3.17 12.57
CA LYS A 3 28.75 4.07 13.55
C LYS A 3 28.57 3.34 14.89
N THR A 4 29.25 3.83 15.94
CA THR A 4 29.17 3.32 17.31
C THR A 4 28.68 4.40 18.28
N GLY A 5 28.41 4.03 19.54
CA GLY A 5 27.96 4.94 20.60
C GLY A 5 26.51 5.41 20.43
N ALA A 6 25.94 5.98 21.49
CA ALA A 6 24.51 6.37 21.52
C ALA A 6 24.17 7.63 20.71
N GLY A 7 25.17 8.43 20.32
CA GLY A 7 24.95 9.71 19.64
C GLY A 7 24.53 9.58 18.17
N THR A 8 24.42 10.72 17.50
CA THR A 8 24.04 10.85 16.08
C THR A 8 25.27 11.13 15.22
N LEU A 9 25.40 10.45 14.08
CA LEU A 9 26.31 10.80 12.99
C LEU A 9 25.49 11.28 11.80
N THR A 10 25.69 12.52 11.38
CA THR A 10 24.99 13.12 10.23
C THR A 10 25.93 13.26 9.04
N LEU A 11 25.49 12.79 7.88
CA LEU A 11 26.20 12.87 6.60
C LEU A 11 25.41 13.77 5.65
N THR A 12 25.97 14.93 5.28
CA THR A 12 25.23 15.98 4.54
C THR A 12 25.52 16.07 3.04
N GLY A 13 26.53 15.34 2.57
CA GLY A 13 26.96 15.31 1.17
C GLY A 13 27.12 13.89 0.60
N THR A 14 27.62 13.80 -0.63
CA THR A 14 27.86 12.51 -1.29
C THR A 14 29.05 11.77 -0.68
N HIS A 15 28.83 10.55 -0.19
CA HIS A 15 29.85 9.67 0.36
C HIS A 15 30.11 8.50 -0.61
N LEU A 16 31.24 8.54 -1.31
CA LEU A 16 31.58 7.62 -2.41
C LEU A 16 32.06 6.23 -1.99
N TYR A 17 32.13 5.94 -0.69
CA TYR A 17 32.53 4.61 -0.25
C TYR A 17 31.47 3.57 -0.62
N THR A 18 31.91 2.36 -0.92
CA THR A 18 31.06 1.26 -1.41
C THR A 18 31.05 0.04 -0.49
N GLY A 19 31.99 -0.06 0.46
CA GLY A 19 32.04 -1.13 1.45
C GLY A 19 30.94 -1.02 2.51
N THR A 20 30.76 -2.07 3.31
CA THR A 20 29.69 -2.21 4.32
C THR A 20 29.54 -0.99 5.25
N THR A 21 28.29 -0.69 5.59
CA THR A 21 27.90 0.24 6.66
C THR A 21 27.41 -0.55 7.86
N THR A 22 27.96 -0.30 9.04
CA THR A 22 27.53 -0.91 10.29
C THR A 22 27.08 0.17 11.26
N ILE A 23 25.85 0.09 11.74
CA ILE A 23 25.28 0.96 12.78
C ILE A 23 25.14 0.11 14.04
N SER A 24 26.16 0.10 14.88
CA SER A 24 26.15 -0.73 16.10
C SER A 24 25.27 -0.15 17.21
N ALA A 25 25.12 1.18 17.26
CA ALA A 25 24.27 1.89 18.21
C ALA A 25 24.01 3.35 17.76
N GLY A 26 23.02 3.99 18.37
CA GLY A 26 22.64 5.39 18.08
C GLY A 26 22.07 5.56 16.68
N THR A 27 22.22 6.75 16.11
CA THR A 27 21.58 7.13 14.84
C THR A 27 22.62 7.48 13.77
N LEU A 28 22.44 6.96 12.56
CA LEU A 28 23.06 7.45 11.34
C LEU A 28 22.00 8.23 10.55
N VAL A 29 22.27 9.49 10.23
CA VAL A 29 21.38 10.35 9.44
C VAL A 29 22.06 10.70 8.11
N LEU A 30 21.38 10.45 7.00
CA LEU A 30 21.70 10.99 5.69
C LEU A 30 20.80 12.22 5.49
N ASP A 31 21.36 13.43 5.54
CA ASP A 31 20.60 14.69 5.62
C ASP A 31 20.98 15.67 4.49
N GLY A 32 20.16 16.68 4.20
CA GLY A 32 20.44 17.63 3.12
C GLY A 32 20.61 16.92 1.78
N THR A 33 21.80 16.98 1.17
CA THR A 33 22.11 16.23 -0.07
C THR A 33 22.86 14.90 0.19
N GLY A 34 22.86 14.44 1.44
CA GLY A 34 23.58 13.28 1.92
C GLY A 34 23.16 12.00 1.22
N VAL A 35 24.10 11.30 0.58
CA VAL A 35 23.88 9.98 -0.03
C VAL A 35 25.12 9.10 0.10
N LEU A 36 24.94 7.79 0.02
CA LEU A 36 26.00 6.78 -0.08
C LEU A 36 26.15 6.30 -1.54
N GLY A 37 27.36 5.91 -1.95
CA GLY A 37 27.62 5.28 -3.25
C GLY A 37 27.23 6.13 -4.46
N ASN A 38 27.21 7.46 -4.32
CA ASN A 38 26.69 8.36 -5.36
C ASN A 38 25.22 8.05 -5.75
N ALA A 39 24.34 8.03 -4.74
CA ALA A 39 22.91 7.71 -4.87
C ALA A 39 22.58 6.25 -5.29
N SER A 40 23.59 5.39 -5.49
CA SER A 40 23.40 3.95 -5.67
C SER A 40 24.40 3.18 -4.81
N TYR A 41 23.91 2.53 -3.76
CA TYR A 41 24.77 1.91 -2.75
C TYR A 41 24.48 0.41 -2.64
N ALA A 42 25.44 -0.37 -3.16
CA ALA A 42 25.40 -1.84 -3.16
C ALA A 42 26.05 -2.47 -1.91
N GLY A 43 26.66 -1.66 -1.05
CA GLY A 43 27.21 -2.14 0.21
C GLY A 43 26.10 -2.58 1.17
N ASN A 44 26.36 -3.62 1.94
CA ASN A 44 25.40 -4.06 2.96
C ASN A 44 25.28 -3.02 4.08
N ILE A 45 24.13 -3.01 4.75
CA ILE A 45 23.86 -2.18 5.93
C ILE A 45 23.48 -3.11 7.09
N SER A 46 24.38 -3.27 8.07
CA SER A 46 24.07 -3.94 9.32
C SER A 46 23.58 -2.89 10.33
N ASN A 47 22.29 -2.90 10.65
CA ASN A 47 21.62 -1.89 11.46
C ASN A 47 21.11 -2.46 12.79
N SER A 48 21.80 -2.14 13.88
CA SER A 48 21.36 -2.37 15.27
C SER A 48 20.93 -1.09 15.99
N GLY A 49 20.95 0.06 15.29
CA GLY A 49 20.58 1.37 15.82
C GLY A 49 19.40 1.98 15.06
N THR A 50 19.59 3.17 14.50
CA THR A 50 18.61 3.81 13.62
C THR A 50 19.30 4.36 12.38
N LEU A 51 18.74 4.06 11.22
CA LEU A 51 19.08 4.69 9.94
C LEU A 51 17.99 5.68 9.58
N THR A 52 18.29 6.97 9.60
CA THR A 52 17.39 8.02 9.12
C THR A 52 17.85 8.49 7.75
N TYR A 53 16.95 8.39 6.77
CA TYR A 53 17.10 8.98 5.44
C TYR A 53 16.28 10.26 5.37
N SER A 54 16.90 11.39 5.67
CA SER A 54 16.36 12.76 5.55
C SER A 54 17.02 13.53 4.41
N SER A 55 17.50 12.83 3.38
CA SER A 55 18.14 13.45 2.21
C SER A 55 17.08 13.93 1.23
N THR A 56 17.27 15.10 0.64
CA THR A 56 16.45 15.63 -0.46
C THR A 56 16.80 15.01 -1.82
N THR A 57 17.86 14.20 -1.87
CA THR A 57 18.28 13.48 -3.09
C THR A 57 17.64 12.10 -3.10
N ASN A 58 17.43 11.50 -4.28
CA ASN A 58 16.99 10.11 -4.36
C ASN A 58 18.17 9.16 -4.13
N GLN A 59 17.93 8.00 -3.52
CA GLN A 59 18.96 6.99 -3.34
C GLN A 59 18.40 5.57 -3.51
N THR A 60 19.24 4.67 -4.01
CA THR A 60 18.98 3.23 -4.01
C THR A 60 19.93 2.49 -3.07
N PHE A 61 19.37 1.69 -2.17
CA PHE A 61 20.06 0.63 -1.43
C PHE A 61 19.78 -0.71 -2.10
N SER A 62 20.80 -1.23 -2.79
CA SER A 62 20.73 -2.52 -3.49
C SER A 62 21.45 -3.66 -2.75
N GLY A 63 22.32 -3.33 -1.80
CA GLY A 63 22.85 -4.29 -0.83
C GLY A 63 21.78 -4.73 0.16
N THR A 64 22.07 -5.76 0.96
CA THR A 64 21.14 -6.23 1.99
C THR A 64 21.22 -5.35 3.23
N ILE A 65 20.06 -5.14 3.85
CA ILE A 65 19.91 -4.55 5.18
C ILE A 65 19.63 -5.70 6.16
N SER A 66 20.27 -5.68 7.32
CA SER A 66 20.09 -6.69 8.37
C SER A 66 20.08 -6.08 9.77
N GLY A 67 19.62 -6.84 10.76
CA GLY A 67 19.55 -6.44 12.16
C GLY A 67 18.17 -5.98 12.61
N THR A 68 18.10 -5.45 13.82
CA THR A 68 16.85 -5.10 14.53
C THR A 68 16.61 -3.59 14.63
N GLY A 69 17.55 -2.78 14.13
CA GLY A 69 17.48 -1.33 14.19
C GLY A 69 16.41 -0.75 13.26
N ALA A 70 15.90 0.44 13.56
CA ALA A 70 14.84 1.07 12.78
C ALA A 70 15.37 1.74 11.50
N ILE A 71 14.50 1.86 10.49
CA ILE A 71 14.69 2.73 9.32
C ILE A 71 13.63 3.82 9.36
N ASN A 72 14.05 5.09 9.30
CA ASN A 72 13.17 6.24 9.16
C ASN A 72 13.40 6.88 7.78
N LYS A 73 12.35 6.97 6.96
CA LYS A 73 12.36 7.69 5.69
C LYS A 73 11.65 9.03 5.88
N GLU A 74 12.40 10.10 5.75
CA GLU A 74 11.98 11.50 5.91
C GLU A 74 12.23 12.28 4.61
N GLU A 75 11.85 13.55 4.58
CA GLU A 75 11.89 14.42 3.41
C GLU A 75 11.15 13.91 2.16
N THR A 76 11.02 14.77 1.15
CA THR A 76 10.16 14.51 -0.02
C THR A 76 10.76 13.60 -1.08
N SER A 77 12.03 13.19 -0.93
CA SER A 77 12.75 12.36 -1.90
C SER A 77 12.27 10.91 -1.93
N THR A 78 12.81 10.13 -2.85
CA THR A 78 12.62 8.68 -2.93
C THR A 78 13.84 7.93 -2.40
N LEU A 79 13.62 7.11 -1.38
CA LEU A 79 14.56 6.05 -1.01
C LEU A 79 14.08 4.74 -1.65
N THR A 80 14.93 4.07 -2.42
CA THR A 80 14.64 2.76 -3.01
C THR A 80 15.39 1.68 -2.25
N ILE A 81 14.69 0.66 -1.78
CA ILE A 81 15.26 -0.55 -1.18
C ILE A 81 14.96 -1.71 -2.12
N SER A 82 15.97 -2.15 -2.86
CA SER A 82 15.85 -3.27 -3.82
C SER A 82 16.49 -4.56 -3.30
N GLY A 83 17.29 -4.49 -2.23
CA GLY A 83 17.88 -5.65 -1.57
C GLY A 83 16.83 -6.58 -0.96
N ALA A 84 17.13 -7.88 -0.92
CA ALA A 84 16.34 -8.86 -0.18
C ALA A 84 16.79 -8.89 1.29
N ASN A 85 15.99 -8.32 2.19
CA ASN A 85 16.38 -8.06 3.57
C ASN A 85 15.84 -9.16 4.51
N THR A 86 16.13 -10.43 4.21
CA THR A 86 15.60 -11.60 4.93
C THR A 86 16.16 -11.80 6.34
N SER A 87 16.94 -10.84 6.85
CA SER A 87 17.48 -10.83 8.22
C SER A 87 17.34 -9.46 8.86
N PHE A 88 16.36 -8.68 8.40
CA PHE A 88 16.00 -7.40 8.96
C PHE A 88 14.67 -7.53 9.70
N ASP A 89 14.69 -7.29 11.00
CA ASP A 89 13.54 -7.41 11.90
C ASP A 89 13.12 -6.04 12.47
N GLY A 90 13.79 -4.97 12.04
CA GLY A 90 13.56 -3.62 12.51
C GLY A 90 12.29 -2.98 11.93
N ALA A 91 11.79 -1.95 12.61
CA ALA A 91 10.66 -1.17 12.13
C ALA A 91 11.05 -0.29 10.93
N VAL A 92 10.09 -0.04 10.04
CA VAL A 92 10.22 0.90 8.92
C VAL A 92 9.17 2.00 9.06
N ASN A 93 9.63 3.23 9.28
CA ASN A 93 8.77 4.40 9.42
C ASN A 93 8.94 5.29 8.19
N ILE A 94 7.88 5.48 7.42
CA ILE A 94 7.86 6.33 6.23
C ILE A 94 7.11 7.61 6.62
N SER A 95 7.86 8.65 6.98
CA SER A 95 7.36 9.91 7.51
C SER A 95 7.07 10.94 6.43
N ALA A 96 7.80 10.90 5.30
CA ALA A 96 7.59 11.79 4.16
C ALA A 96 8.15 11.21 2.86
N GLY A 97 7.68 11.76 1.72
CA GLY A 97 8.14 11.38 0.40
C GLY A 97 7.77 9.93 0.07
N THR A 98 8.68 9.22 -0.62
CA THR A 98 8.42 7.85 -1.06
C THR A 98 9.51 6.88 -0.57
N LEU A 99 9.09 5.75 0.01
CA LEU A 99 9.92 4.56 0.09
C LEU A 99 9.52 3.63 -1.06
N ALA A 100 10.43 3.31 -1.96
CA ALA A 100 10.18 2.41 -3.08
C ALA A 100 10.82 1.04 -2.82
N ILE A 101 10.09 -0.04 -3.12
CA ILE A 101 10.57 -1.42 -3.00
C ILE A 101 10.39 -2.17 -4.32
N SER A 102 11.33 -3.09 -4.58
CA SER A 102 11.30 -3.99 -5.74
C SER A 102 11.69 -5.43 -5.39
N SER A 103 11.72 -5.76 -4.10
CA SER A 103 11.95 -7.10 -3.57
C SER A 103 10.84 -7.45 -2.58
N ALA A 104 10.36 -8.68 -2.63
CA ALA A 104 9.30 -9.19 -1.75
C ALA A 104 9.64 -9.06 -0.25
N SER A 105 10.93 -9.14 0.09
CA SER A 105 11.46 -9.03 1.46
C SER A 105 12.23 -7.73 1.69
N ALA A 106 11.99 -6.68 0.91
CA ALA A 106 12.66 -5.39 1.07
C ALA A 106 12.40 -4.75 2.44
N LEU A 107 11.23 -4.96 3.03
CA LEU A 107 10.84 -4.38 4.32
C LEU A 107 11.26 -5.23 5.54
N GLY A 108 11.75 -6.46 5.32
CA GLY A 108 12.23 -7.33 6.38
C GLY A 108 11.54 -8.69 6.44
N THR A 109 11.48 -9.25 7.65
CA THR A 109 10.91 -10.57 7.98
C THR A 109 9.44 -10.52 8.42
N ASN A 110 8.78 -9.36 8.33
CA ASN A 110 7.46 -9.08 8.92
C ASN A 110 7.42 -9.13 10.46
N THR A 111 8.59 -9.09 11.13
CA THR A 111 8.68 -8.96 12.60
C THR A 111 8.53 -7.51 13.05
N GLY A 112 9.23 -6.60 12.36
CA GLY A 112 9.12 -5.17 12.58
C GLY A 112 7.87 -4.61 11.90
N THR A 113 7.27 -3.57 12.48
CA THR A 113 6.10 -2.91 11.86
C THR A 113 6.54 -1.95 10.77
N THR A 114 5.80 -1.90 9.67
CA THR A 114 5.92 -0.82 8.69
C THR A 114 4.78 0.18 8.83
N THR A 115 5.11 1.47 8.97
CA THR A 115 4.13 2.56 9.10
C THR A 115 4.32 3.59 7.98
N VAL A 116 3.25 3.89 7.25
CA VAL A 116 3.18 5.00 6.29
C VAL A 116 2.44 6.16 6.94
N SER A 117 3.14 7.27 7.20
CA SER A 117 2.57 8.47 7.80
C SER A 117 1.70 9.24 6.80
N ASP A 118 0.92 10.21 7.29
CA ASP A 118 0.20 11.12 6.42
C ASP A 118 1.16 11.88 5.49
N GLY A 119 0.76 12.06 4.23
CA GLY A 119 1.60 12.69 3.21
C GLY A 119 2.82 11.87 2.74
N ALA A 120 2.94 10.59 3.11
CA ALA A 120 4.01 9.70 2.67
C ALA A 120 3.50 8.51 1.85
N SER A 121 4.36 7.86 1.06
CA SER A 121 3.98 6.72 0.21
C SER A 121 4.97 5.55 0.29
N LEU A 122 4.44 4.34 0.34
CA LEU A 122 5.16 3.12 -0.04
C LEU A 122 4.87 2.80 -1.50
N SER A 123 5.90 2.77 -2.35
CA SER A 123 5.81 2.36 -3.75
C SER A 123 6.32 0.93 -3.94
N ILE A 124 5.54 0.07 -4.59
CA ILE A 124 5.80 -1.34 -4.81
C ILE A 124 5.87 -1.59 -6.33
N SER A 125 6.89 -2.31 -6.78
CA SER A 125 7.16 -2.52 -8.21
C SER A 125 7.82 -3.87 -8.49
N GLY A 126 7.81 -4.28 -9.77
CA GLY A 126 8.57 -5.44 -10.23
C GLY A 126 7.83 -6.79 -10.21
N GLY A 127 6.53 -6.80 -9.93
CA GLY A 127 5.73 -8.02 -9.93
C GLY A 127 6.01 -8.92 -8.73
N ILE A 128 6.06 -8.32 -7.54
CA ILE A 128 6.44 -8.98 -6.30
C ILE A 128 5.22 -9.34 -5.44
N SER A 129 5.43 -10.27 -4.51
CA SER A 129 4.45 -10.64 -3.48
C SER A 129 4.93 -10.16 -2.11
N VAL A 130 4.23 -9.21 -1.51
CA VAL A 130 4.60 -8.59 -0.23
C VAL A 130 3.65 -9.06 0.86
N ALA A 131 4.20 -9.62 1.94
CA ALA A 131 3.45 -10.15 3.09
C ALA A 131 3.52 -9.26 4.33
N GLU A 132 4.20 -8.11 4.25
CA GLU A 132 4.43 -7.19 5.37
C GLU A 132 3.12 -6.64 5.92
N THR A 133 3.01 -6.54 7.25
CA THR A 133 1.84 -5.90 7.87
C THR A 133 2.09 -4.40 7.94
N ILE A 134 1.17 -3.61 7.37
CA ILE A 134 1.34 -2.17 7.24
C ILE A 134 0.21 -1.41 7.94
N ALA A 135 0.60 -0.37 8.67
CA ALA A 135 -0.31 0.68 9.12
C ALA A 135 -0.18 1.90 8.20
N ILE A 136 -1.30 2.41 7.69
CA ILE A 136 -1.35 3.62 6.85
C ILE A 136 -2.16 4.73 7.53
N ASN A 137 -1.61 5.94 7.52
CA ASN A 137 -2.12 7.09 8.26
C ASN A 137 -2.48 8.26 7.33
N GLY A 138 -2.74 8.03 6.05
CA GLY A 138 -3.14 9.08 5.12
C GLY A 138 -3.38 8.61 3.70
N THR A 139 -3.57 9.57 2.79
CA THR A 139 -3.91 9.30 1.38
C THR A 139 -2.69 9.22 0.46
N GLY A 140 -1.48 9.39 0.99
CA GLY A 140 -0.24 9.31 0.23
C GLY A 140 0.42 10.65 -0.08
N TYR A 141 1.67 10.56 -0.55
CA TYR A 141 2.43 11.68 -1.09
C TYR A 141 2.00 12.01 -2.52
N SER A 142 1.80 13.30 -2.85
CA SER A 142 1.56 13.78 -4.22
C SER A 142 0.49 13.00 -5.01
N SER A 143 -0.59 12.60 -4.35
CA SER A 143 -1.68 11.80 -4.92
C SER A 143 -1.28 10.39 -5.41
N ALA A 144 -0.16 9.83 -4.97
CA ALA A 144 0.26 8.48 -5.35
C ALA A 144 -0.49 7.36 -4.60
N GLY A 145 -1.18 7.68 -3.49
CA GLY A 145 -1.68 6.68 -2.53
C GLY A 145 -0.67 6.43 -1.41
N ALA A 146 -1.15 6.06 -0.21
CA ALA A 146 -0.27 5.64 0.87
C ALA A 146 0.48 4.35 0.51
N ILE A 147 -0.17 3.48 -0.28
CA ILE A 147 0.47 2.35 -0.96
C ILE A 147 0.21 2.50 -2.46
N ALA A 148 1.27 2.48 -3.25
CA ALA A 148 1.24 2.62 -4.70
C ALA A 148 1.90 1.40 -5.37
N PHE A 149 1.21 0.75 -6.29
CA PHE A 149 1.77 -0.31 -7.14
C PHE A 149 2.05 0.27 -8.51
N THR A 150 3.33 0.35 -8.89
CA THR A 150 3.76 1.19 -10.03
C THR A 150 4.17 0.40 -11.27
N SER A 151 4.54 -0.88 -11.13
CA SER A 151 4.84 -1.77 -12.27
C SER A 151 4.72 -3.26 -11.92
N GLY A 152 4.47 -4.06 -12.95
CA GLY A 152 4.37 -5.53 -12.84
C GLY A 152 3.07 -6.01 -12.20
N ASN A 153 2.87 -7.33 -12.19
CA ASN A 153 1.72 -7.95 -11.53
C ASN A 153 2.05 -8.21 -10.06
N ASN A 154 1.52 -7.40 -9.15
CA ASN A 154 1.87 -7.45 -7.74
C ASN A 154 0.80 -8.17 -6.91
N THR A 155 1.23 -8.85 -5.86
CA THR A 155 0.35 -9.38 -4.82
C THR A 155 0.71 -8.74 -3.48
N TYR A 156 -0.30 -8.32 -2.73
CA TYR A 156 -0.14 -7.85 -1.37
C TYR A 156 -0.98 -8.73 -0.44
N SER A 157 -0.32 -9.56 0.35
CA SER A 157 -0.94 -10.54 1.24
C SER A 157 -0.87 -10.18 2.72
N GLY A 158 -0.06 -9.18 3.08
CA GLY A 158 0.02 -8.69 4.45
C GLY A 158 -1.24 -7.93 4.88
N ALA A 159 -1.50 -7.87 6.18
CA ALA A 159 -2.63 -7.10 6.68
C ALA A 159 -2.39 -5.58 6.54
N ILE A 160 -3.45 -4.82 6.26
CA ILE A 160 -3.43 -3.37 6.18
C ILE A 160 -4.34 -2.80 7.27
N THR A 161 -3.79 -1.92 8.11
CA THR A 161 -4.51 -1.17 9.13
C THR A 161 -4.68 0.29 8.70
N LEU A 162 -5.91 0.78 8.70
CA LEU A 162 -6.27 2.16 8.38
C LEU A 162 -6.36 2.99 9.66
N ASN A 163 -5.37 3.85 9.88
CA ASN A 163 -5.36 4.79 11.02
C ASN A 163 -5.86 6.19 10.64
N ALA A 164 -5.88 6.51 9.34
CA ALA A 164 -6.56 7.68 8.79
C ALA A 164 -7.28 7.32 7.48
N ASN A 165 -8.00 8.27 6.90
CA ASN A 165 -8.56 8.12 5.56
C ASN A 165 -7.42 7.81 4.58
N SER A 166 -7.60 6.75 3.80
CA SER A 166 -6.49 6.08 3.15
C SER A 166 -6.78 5.79 1.69
N ALA A 167 -5.73 5.91 0.87
CA ALA A 167 -5.81 5.58 -0.54
C ALA A 167 -4.74 4.53 -0.90
N ILE A 168 -5.15 3.49 -1.62
CA ILE A 168 -4.29 2.49 -2.24
C ILE A 168 -4.43 2.65 -3.76
N LYS A 169 -3.32 2.73 -4.48
CA LYS A 169 -3.36 2.92 -5.94
C LYS A 169 -2.58 1.85 -6.69
N ASN A 170 -3.20 1.28 -7.70
CA ASN A 170 -2.55 0.46 -8.70
C ASN A 170 -2.40 1.26 -10.00
N GLY A 171 -1.18 1.75 -10.26
CA GLY A 171 -0.87 2.59 -11.41
C GLY A 171 -0.57 1.82 -12.69
N SER A 172 -0.26 0.52 -12.61
CA SER A 172 -0.12 -0.36 -13.78
C SER A 172 -0.09 -1.84 -13.40
N GLY A 173 -0.31 -2.72 -14.38
CA GLY A 173 -0.30 -4.17 -14.16
C GLY A 173 -1.51 -4.66 -13.36
N THR A 174 -1.51 -5.94 -13.01
CA THR A 174 -2.56 -6.54 -12.16
C THR A 174 -2.17 -6.41 -10.70
N LEU A 175 -3.09 -5.92 -9.85
CA LEU A 175 -2.96 -5.97 -8.40
C LEU A 175 -3.84 -7.07 -7.82
N THR A 176 -3.27 -7.96 -7.03
CA THR A 176 -4.01 -8.85 -6.13
C THR A 176 -3.83 -8.39 -4.68
N LEU A 177 -4.90 -7.95 -4.04
CA LEU A 177 -4.94 -7.66 -2.62
C LEU A 177 -5.61 -8.82 -1.88
N SER A 178 -4.80 -9.68 -1.27
CA SER A 178 -5.25 -10.89 -0.55
C SER A 178 -5.18 -10.77 0.97
N GLY A 179 -4.47 -9.76 1.48
CA GLY A 179 -4.44 -9.43 2.91
C GLY A 179 -5.71 -8.73 3.39
N THR A 180 -5.99 -8.80 4.69
CA THR A 180 -7.15 -8.12 5.28
C THR A 180 -6.94 -6.60 5.32
N VAL A 181 -8.00 -5.82 5.11
CA VAL A 181 -7.97 -4.35 5.30
C VAL A 181 -8.97 -3.93 6.37
N ASN A 182 -8.50 -3.31 7.45
CA ASN A 182 -9.36 -2.93 8.59
C ASN A 182 -9.02 -1.55 9.14
N GLY A 183 -10.01 -0.86 9.70
CA GLY A 183 -9.85 0.42 10.40
C GLY A 183 -11.06 1.32 10.15
N ALA A 184 -11.51 2.06 11.17
CA ALA A 184 -12.72 2.89 11.11
C ALA A 184 -12.46 4.23 10.39
N LYS A 185 -12.09 4.12 9.11
CA LYS A 185 -11.66 5.21 8.23
C LYS A 185 -12.15 4.95 6.81
N ASP A 186 -12.12 5.98 5.98
CA ASP A 186 -12.45 5.83 4.57
C ASP A 186 -11.33 5.09 3.84
N LEU A 187 -11.72 4.13 3.00
CA LEU A 187 -10.82 3.39 2.13
C LEU A 187 -11.13 3.70 0.68
N THR A 188 -10.16 4.26 -0.03
CA THR A 188 -10.20 4.42 -1.49
C THR A 188 -9.19 3.49 -2.14
N ILE A 189 -9.60 2.72 -3.13
CA ILE A 189 -8.72 1.91 -3.98
C ILE A 189 -8.93 2.33 -5.43
N THR A 190 -7.89 2.85 -6.09
CA THR A 190 -7.95 3.18 -7.53
C THR A 190 -7.03 2.28 -8.32
N SER A 191 -7.45 1.80 -9.48
CA SER A 191 -6.63 0.92 -10.34
C SER A 191 -6.79 1.25 -11.82
N THR A 192 -5.66 1.32 -12.53
CA THR A 192 -5.60 1.48 -14.00
C THR A 192 -5.43 0.14 -14.73
N GLY A 193 -5.12 -0.94 -14.01
CA GLY A 193 -5.04 -2.30 -14.54
C GLY A 193 -6.08 -3.22 -13.89
N ASN A 194 -5.91 -4.54 -14.00
CA ASN A 194 -6.85 -5.48 -13.34
C ASN A 194 -6.66 -5.44 -11.83
N LEU A 195 -7.77 -5.60 -11.09
CA LEU A 195 -7.77 -5.60 -9.63
C LEU A 195 -8.48 -6.86 -9.12
N THR A 196 -7.81 -7.59 -8.25
CA THR A 196 -8.38 -8.74 -7.52
C THR A 196 -8.37 -8.43 -6.04
N LEU A 197 -9.55 -8.38 -5.43
CA LEU A 197 -9.77 -8.23 -3.99
C LEU A 197 -10.16 -9.61 -3.43
N SER A 198 -9.16 -10.34 -2.94
CA SER A 198 -9.33 -11.69 -2.38
C SER A 198 -9.08 -11.76 -0.87
N GLY A 199 -8.77 -10.62 -0.24
CA GLY A 199 -8.70 -10.45 1.20
C GLY A 199 -9.98 -9.82 1.76
N VAL A 200 -10.33 -10.16 3.01
CA VAL A 200 -11.50 -9.59 3.69
C VAL A 200 -11.28 -8.10 3.99
N ILE A 201 -12.25 -7.25 3.66
CA ILE A 201 -12.25 -5.82 4.03
C ILE A 201 -13.26 -5.60 5.15
N GLY A 202 -12.84 -5.00 6.26
CA GLY A 202 -13.69 -4.67 7.41
C GLY A 202 -14.16 -5.88 8.21
N GLY A 203 -13.39 -6.97 8.21
CA GLY A 203 -13.70 -8.19 8.96
C GLY A 203 -13.59 -8.04 10.48
N THR A 204 -12.76 -7.12 10.97
CA THR A 204 -12.63 -6.80 12.41
C THR A 204 -13.10 -5.39 12.71
N THR A 205 -12.48 -4.39 12.09
CA THR A 205 -12.86 -2.98 12.20
C THR A 205 -13.29 -2.48 10.82
N ARG A 206 -14.58 -2.21 10.67
CA ARG A 206 -15.20 -1.80 9.40
C ARG A 206 -14.73 -0.40 8.97
N PRO A 207 -14.26 -0.22 7.72
CA PRO A 207 -14.11 1.10 7.11
C PRO A 207 -15.41 1.90 7.15
N THR A 208 -15.30 3.23 7.31
CA THR A 208 -16.46 4.15 7.27
C THR A 208 -17.02 4.32 5.87
N SER A 209 -16.21 4.04 4.86
CA SER A 209 -16.64 3.86 3.49
C SER A 209 -15.64 2.97 2.75
N ILE A 210 -16.11 2.31 1.69
CA ILE A 210 -15.24 1.60 0.74
C ILE A 210 -15.55 2.14 -0.64
N ASP A 211 -14.57 2.75 -1.29
CA ASP A 211 -14.67 3.25 -2.65
C ASP A 211 -13.60 2.62 -3.53
N VAL A 212 -14.00 1.78 -4.47
CA VAL A 212 -13.11 1.09 -5.41
C VAL A 212 -13.39 1.59 -6.81
N ASP A 213 -12.42 2.29 -7.40
CA ASP A 213 -12.45 2.71 -8.79
C ASP A 213 -11.41 1.94 -9.61
N ASN A 214 -11.88 0.91 -10.30
CA ASN A 214 -11.13 0.12 -11.26
C ASN A 214 -11.59 0.40 -12.70
N GLY A 215 -12.01 1.64 -13.00
CA GLY A 215 -12.71 2.00 -14.24
C GLY A 215 -11.97 1.74 -15.57
N ALA A 216 -10.71 1.32 -15.53
CA ALA A 216 -9.92 0.90 -16.69
C ALA A 216 -9.73 -0.62 -16.83
N GLY A 217 -10.00 -1.40 -15.77
CA GLY A 217 -9.69 -2.83 -15.71
C GLY A 217 -10.86 -3.71 -15.25
N ALA A 218 -10.65 -5.03 -15.28
CA ALA A 218 -11.58 -5.99 -14.69
C ALA A 218 -11.38 -6.08 -13.18
N LEU A 219 -12.48 -6.09 -12.42
CA LEU A 219 -12.50 -6.22 -10.96
C LEU A 219 -12.99 -7.63 -10.57
N THR A 220 -12.18 -8.36 -9.82
CA THR A 220 -12.59 -9.62 -9.19
C THR A 220 -12.67 -9.43 -7.68
N ILE A 221 -13.78 -9.83 -7.06
CA ILE A 221 -13.97 -9.80 -5.61
C ILE A 221 -14.35 -11.20 -5.14
N SER A 222 -13.50 -11.80 -4.30
CA SER A 222 -13.68 -13.18 -3.82
C SER A 222 -13.63 -13.33 -2.30
N ALA A 223 -13.53 -12.23 -1.55
CA ALA A 223 -13.63 -12.22 -0.10
C ALA A 223 -14.59 -11.15 0.41
N ASN A 224 -15.17 -11.38 1.59
CA ASN A 224 -16.24 -10.56 2.13
C ASN A 224 -15.79 -9.13 2.42
N HIS A 225 -16.63 -8.15 2.10
CA HIS A 225 -16.41 -6.75 2.41
C HIS A 225 -17.50 -6.21 3.35
N SER A 226 -17.11 -5.46 4.37
CA SER A 226 -18.01 -4.88 5.36
C SER A 226 -17.63 -3.44 5.67
N SER A 227 -18.60 -2.53 5.66
CA SER A 227 -18.39 -1.10 5.94
C SER A 227 -19.44 -0.55 6.91
N SER A 228 -19.09 0.47 7.70
CA SER A 228 -20.02 1.27 8.49
C SER A 228 -20.66 2.44 7.74
N GLY A 229 -20.38 2.57 6.45
CA GLY A 229 -21.07 3.49 5.56
C GLY A 229 -21.20 2.92 4.15
N ALA A 230 -21.20 3.81 3.17
CA ALA A 230 -21.45 3.45 1.78
C ALA A 230 -20.32 2.61 1.19
N MET A 231 -20.68 1.71 0.28
CA MET A 231 -19.72 0.95 -0.53
C MET A 231 -19.98 1.21 -2.01
N THR A 232 -18.95 1.59 -2.76
CA THR A 232 -19.03 1.80 -4.21
C THR A 232 -17.92 1.04 -4.90
N TYR A 233 -18.27 0.30 -5.95
CA TYR A 233 -17.35 -0.43 -6.80
C TYR A 233 -17.61 -0.01 -8.24
N ARG A 234 -16.55 0.39 -8.95
CA ARG A 234 -16.57 0.81 -10.36
C ARG A 234 -15.54 -0.01 -11.13
N ALA A 235 -15.87 -0.54 -12.30
CA ALA A 235 -14.94 -1.32 -13.11
C ALA A 235 -15.35 -1.40 -14.59
N THR A 236 -14.45 -1.86 -15.46
CA THR A 236 -14.82 -2.23 -16.83
C THR A 236 -15.71 -3.46 -16.85
N GLY A 237 -15.37 -4.49 -16.06
CA GLY A 237 -16.16 -5.71 -15.87
C GLY A 237 -15.99 -6.22 -14.44
N MET A 238 -16.98 -6.93 -13.91
CA MET A 238 -16.93 -7.43 -12.53
C MET A 238 -17.20 -8.93 -12.44
N THR A 239 -16.45 -9.60 -11.58
CA THR A 239 -16.76 -10.96 -11.12
C THR A 239 -16.82 -10.95 -9.59
N ILE A 240 -17.96 -11.33 -9.03
CA ILE A 240 -18.24 -11.19 -7.61
C ILE A 240 -18.65 -12.55 -7.03
N SER A 241 -17.93 -13.02 -6.01
CA SER A 241 -18.21 -14.28 -5.32
C SER A 241 -18.02 -14.15 -3.79
N ALA A 242 -18.47 -13.03 -3.22
CA ALA A 242 -18.21 -12.63 -1.84
C ALA A 242 -19.43 -11.94 -1.22
N ALA A 243 -19.57 -11.96 0.11
CA ALA A 243 -20.64 -11.24 0.79
C ALA A 243 -20.32 -9.73 0.99
N PHE A 244 -21.35 -8.89 0.96
CA PHE A 244 -21.25 -7.44 1.21
C PHE A 244 -22.21 -7.01 2.31
N ASN A 245 -21.69 -6.25 3.28
CA ASN A 245 -22.48 -5.74 4.39
C ASN A 245 -22.20 -4.25 4.63
N SER A 246 -23.22 -3.40 4.51
CA SER A 246 -23.20 -2.02 4.98
C SER A 246 -24.16 -1.87 6.15
N ASN A 247 -23.64 -1.44 7.32
CA ASN A 247 -24.47 -1.24 8.52
C ASN A 247 -24.65 0.24 8.87
N GLY A 248 -24.21 1.16 8.01
CA GLY A 248 -24.57 2.57 8.12
C GLY A 248 -26.04 2.76 7.74
N VAL A 249 -26.80 3.46 8.59
CA VAL A 249 -28.22 3.74 8.30
C VAL A 249 -28.33 4.55 7.00
N GLY A 250 -29.13 4.06 6.06
CA GLY A 250 -29.31 4.68 4.74
C GLY A 250 -28.09 4.58 3.80
N SER A 251 -27.05 3.83 4.18
CA SER A 251 -25.85 3.67 3.36
C SER A 251 -26.07 2.69 2.21
N ALA A 252 -25.81 3.17 1.00
CA ALA A 252 -25.99 2.39 -0.21
C ALA A 252 -24.79 1.47 -0.50
N ILE A 253 -25.05 0.38 -1.23
CA ILE A 253 -24.04 -0.45 -1.88
C ILE A 253 -24.22 -0.33 -3.38
N LYS A 254 -23.17 0.07 -4.11
CA LYS A 254 -23.22 0.31 -5.55
C LYS A 254 -22.19 -0.54 -6.28
N PHE A 255 -22.64 -1.29 -7.28
CA PHE A 255 -21.80 -1.99 -8.26
C PHE A 255 -22.07 -1.39 -9.64
N LEU A 256 -21.04 -0.78 -10.23
CA LEU A 256 -21.14 -0.01 -11.47
C LEU A 256 -20.11 -0.54 -12.48
N SER A 257 -20.55 -1.35 -13.44
CA SER A 257 -19.69 -2.03 -14.40
C SER A 257 -19.99 -1.59 -15.84
N LYS A 258 -18.97 -1.19 -16.60
CA LYS A 258 -19.14 -0.84 -18.03
C LYS A 258 -19.56 -2.01 -18.92
N THR A 259 -19.38 -3.24 -18.43
CA THR A 259 -19.78 -4.49 -19.08
C THR A 259 -20.47 -5.39 -18.05
N ASN A 260 -20.39 -6.71 -18.21
CA ASN A 260 -21.08 -7.68 -17.36
C ASN A 260 -20.63 -7.66 -15.88
N ILE A 261 -21.58 -7.92 -14.99
CA ILE A 261 -21.36 -8.32 -13.60
C ILE A 261 -21.70 -9.81 -13.47
N ASN A 262 -20.69 -10.64 -13.21
CA ASN A 262 -20.83 -12.08 -13.13
C ASN A 262 -20.91 -12.57 -11.67
N ASN A 263 -21.58 -13.72 -11.47
CA ASN A 263 -21.68 -14.47 -10.20
C ASN A 263 -22.39 -13.77 -9.03
N LEU A 264 -23.13 -12.71 -9.30
CA LEU A 264 -23.84 -11.96 -8.25
C LEU A 264 -24.97 -12.76 -7.58
N SER A 265 -25.60 -13.70 -8.28
CA SER A 265 -26.74 -14.49 -7.75
C SER A 265 -26.37 -15.42 -6.58
N ALA A 266 -25.07 -15.71 -6.37
CA ALA A 266 -24.57 -16.50 -5.26
C ALA A 266 -24.10 -15.64 -4.05
N THR A 267 -24.26 -14.32 -4.14
CA THR A 267 -23.69 -13.35 -3.21
C THR A 267 -24.76 -12.78 -2.28
N SER A 268 -24.49 -12.70 -0.98
CA SER A 268 -25.34 -11.97 -0.03
C SER A 268 -24.96 -10.49 0.03
N ILE A 269 -25.95 -9.60 -0.14
CA ILE A 269 -25.78 -8.15 -0.05
C ILE A 269 -26.77 -7.64 1.00
N THR A 270 -26.27 -6.92 2.00
CA THR A 270 -27.06 -6.43 3.12
C THR A 270 -26.80 -4.95 3.37
N THR A 271 -27.86 -4.18 3.54
CA THR A 271 -27.84 -2.75 3.90
C THR A 271 -28.72 -2.50 5.12
N SER A 272 -28.46 -1.40 5.85
CA SER A 272 -29.34 -0.92 6.93
C SER A 272 -30.25 0.19 6.42
N GLY A 273 -31.22 -0.19 5.58
CA GLY A 273 -32.20 0.76 5.01
C GLY A 273 -31.63 1.68 3.91
N GLY A 274 -30.52 1.29 3.29
CA GLY A 274 -29.97 1.96 2.11
C GLY A 274 -30.14 1.13 0.85
N ASP A 275 -30.06 1.78 -0.31
CA ASP A 275 -30.29 1.12 -1.60
C ASP A 275 -29.14 0.18 -1.98
N VAL A 276 -29.49 -0.89 -2.70
CA VAL A 276 -28.51 -1.68 -3.46
C VAL A 276 -28.67 -1.33 -4.93
N LEU A 277 -27.65 -0.70 -5.51
CA LEU A 277 -27.62 -0.39 -6.94
C LEU A 277 -26.64 -1.33 -7.64
N ILE A 278 -27.15 -2.03 -8.65
CA ILE A 278 -26.35 -2.87 -9.55
C ILE A 278 -26.62 -2.37 -10.96
N ALA A 279 -25.59 -1.83 -11.60
CA ALA A 279 -25.63 -1.39 -12.99
C ALA A 279 -24.47 -2.04 -13.76
N SER A 280 -24.81 -2.73 -14.84
CA SER A 280 -23.88 -3.31 -15.82
C SER A 280 -24.13 -2.65 -17.17
N ASN A 281 -23.15 -2.68 -18.07
CA ASN A 281 -23.21 -2.01 -19.37
C ASN A 281 -23.37 -0.49 -19.31
N VAL A 282 -22.84 0.17 -18.28
CA VAL A 282 -22.98 1.63 -18.09
C VAL A 282 -22.17 2.48 -19.11
N ASP A 283 -21.91 1.96 -20.33
CA ASP A 283 -21.00 2.52 -21.37
C ASP A 283 -21.42 2.25 -22.84
N ASP A 284 -22.71 2.18 -23.17
CA ASP A 284 -23.11 2.31 -24.58
C ASP A 284 -24.36 3.18 -24.66
N ALA A 285 -24.36 4.18 -25.54
CA ALA A 285 -25.49 5.06 -25.82
C ALA A 285 -26.73 4.34 -26.39
N THR A 286 -26.86 3.01 -26.22
CA THR A 286 -27.87 2.17 -26.85
C THR A 286 -28.59 1.15 -25.93
N ASP A 287 -28.29 1.03 -24.63
CA ASP A 287 -29.03 0.10 -23.75
C ASP A 287 -29.75 0.74 -22.54
N ASN A 288 -30.80 0.04 -22.09
CA ASN A 288 -31.81 0.52 -21.16
C ASN A 288 -31.46 0.01 -19.75
N ASP A 289 -30.69 0.80 -19.01
CA ASP A 289 -30.22 0.49 -17.66
C ASP A 289 -31.35 0.03 -16.71
N THR A 290 -31.27 -1.20 -16.20
CA THR A 290 -32.18 -1.70 -15.17
C THR A 290 -31.71 -1.26 -13.79
N THR A 291 -32.45 -0.37 -13.16
CA THR A 291 -32.34 -0.12 -11.71
C THR A 291 -33.14 -1.19 -10.96
N VAL A 292 -32.45 -2.03 -10.19
CA VAL A 292 -33.12 -2.92 -9.21
C VAL A 292 -33.22 -2.17 -7.90
N ASN A 293 -34.37 -1.52 -7.64
CA ASN A 293 -34.68 -1.01 -6.31
C ASN A 293 -35.23 -2.17 -5.46
N GLY A 294 -34.53 -2.50 -4.38
CA GLY A 294 -34.97 -3.43 -3.34
C GLY A 294 -35.42 -2.69 -2.09
#